data_AF-A0A1Y6KJ79-F1
#
_entry.id   AF-A0A1Y6KJ79-F1
#
_cell.length_a   1.000
_cell.length_b   1.000
_cell.length_c   1.000
_cell.angle_alpha   90.00
_cell.angle_beta   90.00
_cell.angle_gamma   90.00
#
_symmetry.space_group_name_H-M   'P 1'
#
loop_
_entity.id
_entity.type
_entity.pdbx_description
1 polymer ?
#
loop_
_entity_poly.entity_id
_entity_poly.type
_entity_poly.pdbx_seq_one_letter_code
_entity_poly.pdbx_strand_id
1 'polypeptide(L)'
;MAPTCATRSPGRNISAKPCKLWGGKAEVMCGQHHWPVWGASRVDAMIREQRDLYKFAHDQTLRLMNHGLTASEIAEQITLPKSLDSAWHARGYYGHIRHNVKAIYQKYLGWYDANPVNLDPLPPVEAGRKYVEYMGGADALLARARADFAKGEFRFVAQAVGHLVFAEPDDAEARALLADTLEQLGYAAESATWRNAYLFGAQELRHGMPEVPPRPGMPRETLAALRTEQLWDVLGVRLNGPKAEGRHIVLNWSFTDTGERFVLTLQNCALTYAVGVQASTADAGFTLARATLDEIIAKATTFPEAVAGGKISFVGNPMRLAELMSLMDEFPRMFEIVEPKRASVS
;
A
#
# COMPACT_ATOMS: atom_id res chain seq x y z
N MET A 1 26.48 16.17 1.22
CA MET A 1 25.62 17.07 0.42
C MET A 1 24.18 16.76 0.77
N ALA A 2 23.52 17.57 1.59
CA ALA A 2 22.09 17.40 1.83
C ALA A 2 21.35 17.82 0.54
N PRO A 3 20.42 17.01 -0.01
CA PRO A 3 19.64 17.41 -1.15
C PRO A 3 18.76 18.59 -0.74
N THR A 4 19.03 19.78 -1.27
CA THR A 4 18.14 20.93 -1.13
C THR A 4 16.86 20.65 -1.92
N CYS A 5 15.75 20.43 -1.20
CA CYS A 5 14.42 20.23 -1.78
C CYS A 5 13.92 21.49 -2.53
N ALA A 6 14.52 22.66 -2.29
CA ALA A 6 14.14 23.91 -2.90
C ALA A 6 14.56 23.97 -4.38
N THR A 7 13.65 23.61 -5.30
CA THR A 7 13.31 24.36 -6.54
C THR A 7 12.50 23.55 -7.56
N ARG A 8 12.42 22.22 -7.49
CA ARG A 8 11.96 21.42 -8.66
C ARG A 8 10.47 21.10 -8.78
N SER A 9 9.62 21.45 -7.81
CA SER A 9 8.18 21.32 -8.02
C SER A 9 7.39 22.35 -7.21
N PRO A 10 6.82 23.40 -7.83
CA PRO A 10 5.81 24.19 -7.15
C PRO A 10 4.66 23.22 -6.83
N GLY A 11 4.50 22.87 -5.55
CA GLY A 11 3.41 22.00 -5.11
C GLY A 11 2.10 22.50 -5.70
N ARG A 12 1.30 21.59 -6.27
CA ARG A 12 -0.04 21.93 -6.80
C ARG A 12 -0.76 22.74 -5.73
N ASN A 13 -1.21 23.94 -6.09
CA ASN A 13 -1.90 24.84 -5.19
C ASN A 13 -3.10 24.10 -4.57
N ILE A 14 -3.10 23.93 -3.24
CA ILE A 14 -4.29 23.41 -2.55
C ILE A 14 -5.40 24.40 -2.81
N SER A 15 -6.44 23.93 -3.48
CA SER A 15 -7.42 24.79 -4.13
C SER A 15 -8.20 25.63 -3.11
N ALA A 16 -8.00 26.95 -3.14
CA ALA A 16 -8.85 27.91 -2.45
C ALA A 16 -10.16 28.20 -3.23
N LYS A 17 -10.41 27.48 -4.34
CA LYS A 17 -11.56 27.69 -5.23
C LYS A 17 -12.91 27.54 -4.52
N PRO A 18 -13.13 26.55 -3.61
CA PRO A 18 -14.40 26.46 -2.88
C PRO A 18 -14.69 27.70 -2.04
N CYS A 19 -13.70 28.25 -1.32
CA CYS A 19 -13.86 29.51 -0.57
C CYS A 19 -14.27 30.66 -1.49
N LYS A 20 -13.67 30.77 -2.68
CA LYS A 20 -13.98 31.86 -3.62
C LYS A 20 -15.37 31.74 -4.22
N LEU A 21 -15.83 30.52 -4.52
CA LEU A 21 -17.13 30.30 -5.14
C LEU A 21 -18.27 30.42 -4.14
N TRP A 22 -18.09 29.86 -2.94
CA TRP A 22 -19.19 29.57 -2.00
C TRP A 22 -19.01 30.18 -0.61
N GLY A 23 -17.85 30.76 -0.30
CA GLY A 23 -17.59 31.39 0.99
C GLY A 23 -18.58 32.51 1.29
N GLY A 24 -19.21 32.45 2.46
CA GLY A 24 -20.28 33.38 2.86
C GLY A 24 -21.60 33.25 2.10
N LYS A 25 -21.75 32.26 1.21
CA LYS A 25 -22.98 32.02 0.42
C LYS A 25 -23.66 30.69 0.73
N ALA A 26 -22.86 29.63 0.94
CA ALA A 26 -23.40 28.31 1.19
C ALA A 26 -24.02 28.22 2.59
N GLU A 27 -25.30 27.91 2.68
CA GLU A 27 -26.02 27.78 3.96
C GLU A 27 -25.89 26.39 4.57
N VAL A 28 -25.65 25.36 3.76
CA VAL A 28 -25.49 23.97 4.18
C VAL A 28 -24.35 23.34 3.38
N MET A 29 -23.50 22.56 4.06
CA MET A 29 -22.48 21.73 3.44
C MET A 29 -22.65 20.27 3.87
N CYS A 30 -22.67 19.36 2.90
CA CYS A 30 -22.69 17.91 3.12
C CYS A 30 -21.45 17.27 2.46
N GLY A 31 -20.88 16.26 3.12
CA GLY A 31 -19.85 15.40 2.55
C GLY A 31 -20.41 14.00 2.23
N GLN A 32 -19.61 13.17 1.55
CA GLN A 32 -19.92 11.75 1.37
C GLN A 32 -19.75 10.93 2.67
N HIS A 33 -19.11 11.53 3.69
CA HIS A 33 -18.91 10.95 5.01
C HIS A 33 -19.25 12.00 6.10
N HIS A 34 -19.57 11.50 7.30
CA HIS A 34 -19.99 12.27 8.48
C HIS A 34 -21.30 13.06 8.29
N TRP A 35 -21.55 14.02 9.17
CA TRP A 35 -22.78 14.80 9.23
C TRP A 35 -22.63 16.18 8.54
N PRO A 36 -23.73 16.80 8.10
CA PRO A 36 -23.70 18.13 7.49
C PRO A 36 -23.31 19.26 8.46
N VAL A 37 -22.98 20.41 7.89
CA VAL A 37 -22.79 21.69 8.61
C VAL A 37 -23.77 22.72 8.10
N TRP A 38 -24.48 23.37 9.02
CA TRP A 38 -25.49 24.40 8.72
C TRP A 38 -25.04 25.78 9.21
N GLY A 39 -25.45 26.81 8.46
CA GLY A 39 -25.18 28.22 8.71
C GLY A 39 -23.97 28.73 7.93
N ALA A 40 -24.16 29.83 7.18
CA ALA A 40 -23.16 30.35 6.25
C ALA A 40 -21.78 30.63 6.90
N SER A 41 -21.76 31.19 8.11
CA SER A 41 -20.51 31.44 8.85
C SER A 41 -19.79 30.15 9.24
N ARG A 42 -20.52 29.11 9.65
CA ARG A 42 -19.93 27.81 10.04
C ARG A 42 -19.40 27.05 8.83
N VAL A 43 -20.12 27.11 7.72
CA VAL A 43 -19.67 26.53 6.45
C VAL A 43 -18.42 27.24 5.93
N ASP A 44 -18.38 28.57 5.94
CA ASP A 44 -17.20 29.34 5.52
C ASP A 44 -15.98 29.04 6.40
N ALA A 45 -16.16 28.98 7.73
CA ALA A 45 -15.11 28.59 8.68
C ALA A 45 -14.56 27.19 8.37
N MET A 46 -15.42 26.18 8.26
CA MET A 46 -15.00 24.81 8.00
C MET A 46 -14.23 24.66 6.68
N ILE A 47 -14.66 25.34 5.60
CA ILE A 47 -13.95 25.29 4.32
C ILE A 47 -12.56 25.93 4.43
N ARG A 48 -12.44 27.06 5.15
CA ARG A 48 -11.15 27.74 5.36
C ARG A 48 -10.21 26.92 6.23
N GLU A 49 -10.71 26.39 7.35
CA GLU A 49 -9.93 25.57 8.27
C GLU A 49 -9.42 24.30 7.59
N GLN A 50 -10.26 23.62 6.79
CA GLN A 50 -9.82 22.46 6.00
C GLN A 50 -8.76 22.85 4.95
N ARG A 51 -8.96 23.93 4.20
CA ARG A 51 -7.97 24.44 3.23
C ARG A 51 -6.62 24.69 3.92
N ASP A 52 -6.66 25.37 5.06
CA ASP A 52 -5.46 25.80 5.79
C ASP A 52 -4.79 24.62 6.49
N LEU A 53 -5.53 23.62 6.97
CA LEU A 53 -5.00 22.38 7.52
C LEU A 53 -4.09 21.65 6.52
N TYR A 54 -4.60 21.40 5.31
CA TYR A 54 -3.79 20.70 4.30
C TYR A 54 -2.63 21.57 3.80
N LYS A 55 -2.82 22.89 3.65
CA LYS A 55 -1.74 23.80 3.23
C LYS A 55 -0.66 23.91 4.29
N PHE A 56 -1.03 23.98 5.56
CA PHE A 56 -0.11 23.97 6.68
C PHE A 56 0.70 22.67 6.72
N ALA A 57 0.03 21.51 6.69
CA ALA A 57 0.69 20.21 6.70
C ALA A 57 1.72 20.11 5.56
N HIS A 58 1.33 20.50 4.35
CA HIS A 58 2.21 20.53 3.18
C HIS A 58 3.39 21.49 3.36
N ASP A 59 3.13 22.78 3.53
CA ASP A 59 4.17 23.81 3.50
C ASP A 59 5.13 23.71 4.67
N GLN A 60 4.62 23.39 5.86
CA GLN A 60 5.49 23.26 7.04
C GLN A 60 6.34 22.01 6.96
N THR A 61 5.85 20.93 6.34
CA THR A 61 6.71 19.79 6.01
C THR A 61 7.82 20.22 5.06
N LEU A 62 7.51 20.92 3.97
CA LEU A 62 8.53 21.39 3.01
C LEU A 62 9.52 22.38 3.63
N ARG A 63 9.05 23.28 4.50
CA ARG A 63 9.91 24.20 5.22
C ARG A 63 10.88 23.44 6.12
N LEU A 64 10.40 22.46 6.89
CA LEU A 64 11.23 21.67 7.79
C LEU A 64 12.19 20.73 7.02
N MET A 65 11.77 20.18 5.88
CA MET A 65 12.67 19.46 4.96
C MET A 65 13.81 20.37 4.48
N ASN A 66 13.52 21.62 4.12
CA ASN A 66 14.56 22.58 3.72
C ASN A 66 15.48 23.00 4.88
N HIS A 67 15.08 22.76 6.13
CA HIS A 67 15.96 22.87 7.29
C HIS A 67 16.78 21.58 7.56
N GLY A 68 16.65 20.57 6.71
CA GLY A 68 17.41 19.32 6.79
C GLY A 68 16.79 18.24 7.65
N LEU A 69 15.55 18.42 8.13
CA LEU A 69 14.90 17.39 8.95
C LEU A 69 14.41 16.23 8.07
N THR A 70 14.57 15.02 8.59
CA THR A 70 14.03 13.77 8.05
C THR A 70 12.52 13.64 8.31
N ALA A 71 11.87 12.71 7.62
CA ALA A 71 10.44 12.45 7.79
C ALA A 71 10.03 12.18 9.25
N SER A 72 10.86 11.46 10.00
CA SER A 72 10.59 11.13 11.41
C SER A 72 10.76 12.34 12.33
N GLU A 73 11.78 13.16 12.13
CA GLU A 73 12.00 14.38 12.92
C GLU A 73 10.89 15.41 12.67
N ILE A 74 10.46 15.57 11.41
CA ILE A 74 9.32 16.44 11.08
C ILE A 74 8.05 15.98 11.80
N ALA A 75 7.78 14.68 11.83
CA ALA A 75 6.61 14.13 12.51
C ALA A 75 6.63 14.36 14.04
N GLU A 76 7.81 14.47 14.65
CA GLU A 76 7.95 14.84 16.06
C GLU A 76 7.80 16.35 16.30
N GLN A 77 8.32 17.18 15.39
CA GLN A 77 8.36 18.62 15.60
C GLN A 77 7.08 19.35 15.15
N ILE A 78 6.39 18.85 14.12
CA ILE A 78 5.23 19.55 13.58
C ILE A 78 4.05 19.51 14.55
N THR A 79 3.54 20.68 14.89
CA THR A 79 2.34 20.86 15.72
C THR A 79 1.36 21.74 14.97
N LEU A 80 0.08 21.36 14.96
CA LEU A 80 -0.96 22.20 14.37
C LEU A 80 -1.06 23.53 15.15
N PRO A 81 -1.32 24.66 14.47
CA PRO A 81 -1.59 25.91 15.17
C PRO A 81 -2.89 25.74 15.99
N LYS A 82 -2.99 26.44 17.13
CA LYS A 82 -4.16 26.36 18.03
C LYS A 82 -5.51 26.59 17.32
N SER A 83 -5.51 27.44 16.29
CA SER A 83 -6.69 27.73 15.47
C SER A 83 -7.21 26.52 14.69
N LEU A 84 -6.36 25.54 14.39
CA LEU A 84 -6.76 24.28 13.74
C LEU A 84 -6.87 23.14 14.74
N ASP A 85 -5.97 23.07 15.72
CA ASP A 85 -5.93 21.95 16.69
C ASP A 85 -7.19 21.87 17.57
N SER A 86 -7.86 23.00 17.80
CA SER A 86 -9.12 23.10 18.55
C SER A 86 -10.38 22.79 17.72
N ALA A 87 -10.25 22.64 16.39
CA ALA A 87 -11.37 22.34 15.51
C ALA A 87 -11.56 20.81 15.39
N TRP A 88 -12.70 20.30 15.83
CA TRP A 88 -13.01 18.85 15.80
C TRP A 88 -12.82 18.20 14.43
N HIS A 89 -13.16 18.90 13.34
CA HIS A 89 -13.02 18.37 11.98
C HIS A 89 -11.58 18.37 11.45
N ALA A 90 -10.64 18.98 12.18
CA ALA A 90 -9.21 19.00 11.85
C ALA A 90 -8.40 17.98 12.68
N ARG A 91 -9.04 17.28 13.63
CA ARG A 91 -8.43 16.22 14.44
C ARG A 91 -8.10 14.99 13.60
N GLY A 92 -7.09 14.24 14.04
CA GLY A 92 -6.47 13.16 13.28
C GLY A 92 -7.22 11.82 13.30
N TYR A 93 -8.55 11.78 13.18
CA TYR A 93 -9.34 10.55 13.36
C TYR A 93 -9.11 9.49 12.28
N TYR A 94 -8.87 9.91 11.05
CA TYR A 94 -8.61 8.99 9.93
C TYR A 94 -7.16 9.10 9.48
N GLY A 95 -6.85 10.17 8.75
CA GLY A 95 -5.48 10.63 8.53
C GLY A 95 -4.98 11.36 9.77
N HIS A 96 -3.70 11.24 10.09
CA HIS A 96 -3.07 11.86 11.25
C HIS A 96 -1.84 12.65 10.79
N ILE A 97 -1.66 13.87 11.33
CA ILE A 97 -0.60 14.79 10.88
C ILE A 97 0.77 14.12 10.83
N ARG A 98 1.08 13.30 11.84
CA ARG A 98 2.36 12.58 11.96
C ARG A 98 2.67 11.62 10.82
N HIS A 99 1.70 10.88 10.26
CA HIS A 99 1.96 10.06 9.06
C HIS A 99 1.77 10.84 7.76
N ASN A 100 0.88 11.84 7.75
CA ASN A 100 0.68 12.69 6.58
C ASN A 100 1.96 13.45 6.20
N VAL A 101 2.71 13.99 7.17
CA VAL A 101 3.99 14.67 6.88
C VAL A 101 5.06 13.72 6.37
N LYS A 102 5.08 12.47 6.84
CA LYS A 102 5.98 11.44 6.30
C LYS A 102 5.62 11.11 4.85
N ALA A 103 4.33 11.02 4.53
CA ALA A 103 3.88 10.83 3.15
C ALA A 103 4.20 12.02 2.25
N ILE A 104 4.08 13.25 2.76
CA ILE A 104 4.52 14.46 2.04
C ILE A 104 6.03 14.41 1.82
N TYR A 105 6.83 14.09 2.84
CA TYR A 105 8.28 13.91 2.68
C TYR A 105 8.59 12.91 1.57
N GLN A 106 7.98 11.71 1.64
CA GLN A 106 8.20 10.64 0.67
C GLN A 106 7.81 11.04 -0.75
N LYS A 107 6.75 11.84 -0.92
CA LYS A 107 6.36 12.38 -2.23
C LYS A 107 7.44 13.27 -2.85
N TYR A 108 8.20 14.01 -2.05
CA TYR A 108 9.18 14.99 -2.55
C TYR A 108 10.61 14.47 -2.59
N LEU A 109 11.03 13.67 -1.60
CA LEU A 109 12.40 13.18 -1.47
C LEU A 109 12.54 11.65 -1.59
N GLY A 110 11.43 10.93 -1.68
CA GLY A 110 11.44 9.47 -1.70
C GLY A 110 11.64 8.85 -0.32
N TRP A 111 12.05 7.58 -0.29
CA TRP A 111 12.17 6.80 0.93
C TRP A 111 13.47 7.05 1.71
N TYR A 112 14.54 7.42 1.01
CA TYR A 112 15.90 7.53 1.56
C TYR A 112 16.10 8.88 2.24
N ASP A 113 16.60 8.86 3.48
CA ASP A 113 16.82 10.04 4.32
C ASP A 113 18.20 10.71 4.12
N ALA A 114 18.97 10.25 3.13
CA ALA A 114 20.33 10.68 2.83
C ALA A 114 21.40 10.29 3.88
N ASN A 115 21.06 9.51 4.90
CA ASN A 115 22.04 8.92 5.82
C ASN A 115 22.49 7.53 5.31
N PRO A 116 23.78 7.32 4.95
CA PRO A 116 24.25 6.06 4.38
C PRO A 116 24.04 4.83 5.25
N VAL A 117 23.88 4.99 6.58
CA VAL A 117 23.55 3.87 7.50
C VAL A 117 22.21 3.23 7.13
N ASN A 118 21.29 4.00 6.53
CA ASN A 118 19.95 3.57 6.17
C ASN A 118 19.81 3.25 4.66
N LEU A 119 20.91 3.28 3.90
CA LEU A 119 20.87 3.09 2.44
C LEU A 119 20.65 1.62 2.05
N ASP A 120 21.33 0.70 2.73
CA ASP A 120 21.26 -0.75 2.48
C ASP A 120 21.24 -1.51 3.82
N PRO A 121 20.17 -1.33 4.64
CA PRO A 121 20.09 -1.98 5.94
C PRO A 121 19.83 -3.48 5.79
N LEU A 122 20.31 -4.26 6.77
CA LEU A 122 19.95 -5.67 6.87
C LEU A 122 18.42 -5.84 6.93
N PRO A 123 17.86 -6.91 6.33
CA PRO A 123 16.43 -7.20 6.50
C PRO A 123 16.09 -7.48 7.98
N PRO A 124 14.80 -7.37 8.36
CA PRO A 124 14.40 -7.36 9.77
C PRO A 124 14.81 -8.58 10.60
N VAL A 125 14.86 -9.78 10.00
CA VAL A 125 15.23 -11.02 10.71
C VAL A 125 16.72 -11.01 11.05
N GLU A 126 17.57 -10.70 10.08
CA GLU A 126 19.02 -10.64 10.21
C GLU A 126 19.44 -9.50 11.15
N ALA A 127 18.82 -8.32 11.00
CA ALA A 127 19.01 -7.19 11.90
C ALA A 127 18.56 -7.54 13.32
N GLY A 128 17.38 -8.15 13.48
CA GLY A 128 16.81 -8.54 14.77
C GLY A 128 17.77 -9.41 15.58
N ARG A 129 18.34 -10.45 14.96
CA ARG A 129 19.33 -11.34 15.60
C ARG A 129 20.54 -10.57 16.13
N LYS A 130 21.06 -9.60 15.36
CA LYS A 130 22.20 -8.78 15.77
C LYS A 130 21.86 -7.80 16.90
N TYR A 131 20.66 -7.21 16.88
CA TYR A 131 20.22 -6.35 17.96
C TYR A 131 20.03 -7.12 19.27
N VAL A 132 19.45 -8.32 19.23
CA VAL A 132 19.31 -9.20 20.41
C VAL A 132 20.68 -9.57 20.97
N GLU A 133 21.63 -9.97 20.11
CA GLU A 133 23.03 -10.24 20.50
C GLU A 133 23.65 -9.04 21.23
N TYR A 134 23.52 -7.82 20.66
CA TYR A 134 24.08 -6.61 21.24
C TYR A 134 23.40 -6.16 22.54
N MET A 135 22.13 -6.51 22.74
CA MET A 135 21.39 -6.23 23.98
C MET A 135 21.66 -7.24 25.10
N GLY A 136 22.48 -8.28 24.84
CA GLY A 136 22.85 -9.30 25.81
C GLY A 136 21.96 -10.54 25.81
N GLY A 137 21.25 -10.81 24.70
CA GLY A 137 20.33 -11.93 24.56
C GLY A 137 18.88 -11.60 24.90
N ALA A 138 17.98 -12.54 24.60
CA ALA A 138 16.53 -12.39 24.76
C ALA A 138 16.12 -12.03 26.20
N ASP A 139 16.61 -12.76 27.19
CA ASP A 139 16.29 -12.53 28.61
C ASP A 139 16.66 -11.11 29.08
N ALA A 140 17.86 -10.64 28.72
CA ALA A 140 18.34 -9.32 29.09
C ALA A 140 17.53 -8.21 28.44
N LEU A 141 17.13 -8.40 27.16
CA LEU A 141 16.27 -7.49 26.42
C LEU A 141 14.88 -7.43 27.06
N LEU A 142 14.25 -8.58 27.33
CA LEU A 142 12.93 -8.67 27.95
C LEU A 142 12.90 -8.05 29.35
N ALA A 143 13.91 -8.29 30.17
CA ALA A 143 14.00 -7.68 31.50
C ALA A 143 14.01 -6.14 31.43
N ARG A 144 14.79 -5.55 30.51
CA ARG A 144 14.82 -4.10 30.28
C ARG A 144 13.51 -3.59 29.70
N ALA A 145 12.97 -4.28 28.69
CA ALA A 145 11.72 -3.92 28.03
C ALA A 145 10.53 -3.92 29.00
N ARG A 146 10.47 -4.86 29.96
CA ARG A 146 9.45 -4.86 31.01
C ARG A 146 9.59 -3.66 31.95
N ALA A 147 10.81 -3.27 32.29
CA ALA A 147 11.06 -2.08 33.10
C ALA A 147 10.63 -0.79 32.37
N ASP A 148 10.91 -0.67 31.07
CA ASP A 148 10.51 0.49 30.27
C ASP A 148 9.00 0.50 29.97
N PHE A 149 8.39 -0.67 29.81
CA PHE A 149 6.94 -0.83 29.73
C PHE A 149 6.26 -0.30 30.99
N ALA A 150 6.77 -0.65 32.18
CA ALA A 150 6.23 -0.16 33.45
C ALA A 150 6.34 1.37 33.61
N LYS A 151 7.25 2.03 32.89
CA LYS A 151 7.36 3.50 32.82
C LYS A 151 6.46 4.13 31.75
N GLY A 152 5.80 3.34 30.92
CA GLY A 152 4.96 3.81 29.82
C GLY A 152 5.74 4.16 28.54
N GLU A 153 6.97 3.68 28.36
CA GLU A 153 7.81 3.97 27.20
C GLU A 153 7.44 3.10 25.97
N PHE A 154 6.14 2.90 25.73
CA PHE A 154 5.60 1.90 24.82
C PHE A 154 6.14 1.98 23.39
N ARG A 155 6.42 3.19 22.88
CA ARG A 155 6.97 3.35 21.53
C ARG A 155 8.36 2.74 21.39
N PHE A 156 9.21 2.86 22.41
CA PHE A 156 10.55 2.28 22.39
C PHE A 156 10.51 0.78 22.70
N VAL A 157 9.67 0.36 23.64
CA VAL A 157 9.41 -1.07 23.91
C VAL A 157 8.99 -1.79 22.63
N ALA A 158 8.09 -1.21 21.84
CA ALA A 158 7.65 -1.80 20.57
C ALA A 158 8.81 -1.95 19.56
N GLN A 159 9.74 -0.99 19.51
CA GLN A 159 10.93 -1.08 18.65
C GLN A 159 11.88 -2.18 19.14
N ALA A 160 12.22 -2.19 20.42
CA ALA A 160 13.18 -3.12 21.00
C ALA A 160 12.66 -4.57 20.96
N VAL A 161 11.44 -4.82 21.43
CA VAL A 161 10.84 -6.16 21.45
C VAL A 161 10.49 -6.63 20.04
N GLY A 162 10.20 -5.70 19.11
CA GLY A 162 10.03 -6.02 17.69
C GLY A 162 11.26 -6.71 17.10
N HIS A 163 12.47 -6.27 17.44
CA HIS A 163 13.69 -6.97 17.02
C HIS A 163 13.77 -8.41 17.55
N LEU A 164 13.36 -8.64 18.80
CA LEU A 164 13.33 -9.98 19.39
C LEU A 164 12.30 -10.87 18.70
N VAL A 165 11.09 -10.39 18.45
CA VAL A 165 10.05 -11.17 17.73
C VAL A 165 10.49 -11.53 16.31
N PHE A 166 11.24 -10.67 15.61
CA PHE A 166 11.77 -11.01 14.30
C PHE A 166 12.97 -11.97 14.36
N ALA A 167 13.74 -11.98 15.45
CA ALA A 167 14.85 -12.90 15.66
C ALA A 167 14.38 -14.30 16.09
N GLU A 168 13.40 -14.34 17.00
CA GLU A 168 12.89 -15.51 17.72
C GLU A 168 11.35 -15.49 17.69
N PRO A 169 10.72 -15.80 16.53
CA PRO A 169 9.28 -15.60 16.32
C PRO A 169 8.37 -16.51 17.16
N ASP A 170 8.94 -17.58 17.75
CA ASP A 170 8.24 -18.52 18.61
C ASP A 170 8.41 -18.20 20.12
N ASP A 171 9.14 -17.13 20.47
CA ASP A 171 9.26 -16.66 21.86
C ASP A 171 7.92 -16.10 22.36
N ALA A 172 7.21 -16.88 23.15
CA ALA A 172 5.89 -16.54 23.68
C ALA A 172 5.91 -15.30 24.58
N GLU A 173 7.00 -15.06 25.34
CA GLU A 173 7.10 -13.90 26.21
C GLU A 173 7.32 -12.62 25.43
N ALA A 174 8.18 -12.65 24.42
CA ALA A 174 8.42 -11.52 23.53
C ALA A 174 7.15 -11.14 22.76
N ARG A 175 6.44 -12.12 22.21
CA ARG A 175 5.17 -11.91 21.52
C ARG A 175 4.12 -11.29 22.46
N ALA A 176 3.98 -11.82 23.67
CA ALA A 176 3.03 -11.32 24.65
C ALA A 176 3.34 -9.87 25.07
N LEU A 177 4.60 -9.56 25.39
CA LEU A 177 5.02 -8.21 25.77
C LEU A 177 4.82 -7.21 24.62
N LEU A 178 5.16 -7.60 23.38
CA LEU A 178 4.91 -6.74 22.23
C LEU A 178 3.41 -6.53 22.00
N ALA A 179 2.58 -7.57 22.14
CA ALA A 179 1.14 -7.45 22.00
C ALA A 179 0.54 -6.47 23.02
N ASP A 180 0.92 -6.57 24.29
CA ASP A 180 0.47 -5.64 25.34
C ASP A 180 0.94 -4.21 25.05
N THR A 181 2.16 -4.06 24.53
CA THR A 181 2.71 -2.75 24.14
C THR A 181 1.93 -2.12 22.99
N LEU A 182 1.64 -2.89 21.93
CA LEU A 182 0.83 -2.41 20.82
C LEU A 182 -0.59 -2.09 21.30
N GLU A 183 -1.16 -2.87 22.21
CA GLU A 183 -2.47 -2.60 22.79
C GLU A 183 -2.53 -1.25 23.51
N GLN A 184 -1.54 -0.93 24.35
CA GLN A 184 -1.44 0.38 25.01
C GLN A 184 -1.30 1.54 23.99
N LEU A 185 -0.49 1.35 22.95
CA LEU A 185 -0.39 2.33 21.85
C LEU A 185 -1.73 2.51 21.12
N GLY A 186 -2.49 1.42 20.92
CA GLY A 186 -3.83 1.44 20.34
C GLY A 186 -4.87 2.14 21.21
N TYR A 187 -4.77 2.01 22.54
CA TYR A 187 -5.63 2.75 23.49
C TYR A 187 -5.32 4.24 23.51
N ALA A 188 -4.05 4.63 23.37
CA ALA A 188 -3.64 6.03 23.32
C ALA A 188 -3.89 6.71 21.96
N ALA A 189 -4.19 5.94 20.90
CA ALA A 189 -4.33 6.47 19.55
C ALA A 189 -5.68 7.16 19.32
N GLU A 190 -5.64 8.47 18.99
CA GLU A 190 -6.82 9.21 18.52
C GLU A 190 -7.24 8.79 17.09
N SER A 191 -6.27 8.39 16.27
CA SER A 191 -6.54 7.92 14.90
C SER A 191 -7.09 6.50 14.91
N ALA A 192 -8.28 6.31 14.32
CA ALA A 192 -8.91 5.00 14.18
C ALA A 192 -8.04 4.04 13.34
N THR A 193 -7.34 4.56 12.32
CA THR A 193 -6.47 3.71 11.47
C THR A 193 -5.26 3.21 12.24
N TRP A 194 -4.67 4.04 13.12
CA TRP A 194 -3.56 3.64 13.99
C TRP A 194 -4.02 2.68 15.09
N ARG A 195 -5.14 2.99 15.75
CA ARG A 195 -5.76 2.08 16.73
C ARG A 195 -5.96 0.70 16.12
N ASN A 196 -6.58 0.61 14.95
CA ASN A 196 -6.85 -0.66 14.30
C ASN A 196 -5.56 -1.40 13.92
N ALA A 197 -4.54 -0.70 13.39
CA ALA A 197 -3.26 -1.31 13.06
C ALA A 197 -2.56 -1.89 14.29
N TYR A 198 -2.53 -1.14 15.39
CA TYR A 198 -1.94 -1.59 16.66
C TYR A 198 -2.67 -2.79 17.25
N LEU A 199 -4.01 -2.73 17.31
CA LEU A 199 -4.82 -3.82 17.88
C LEU A 199 -4.82 -5.07 16.99
N PHE A 200 -4.73 -4.91 15.67
CA PHE A 200 -4.55 -6.05 14.77
C PHE A 200 -3.18 -6.70 14.95
N GLY A 201 -2.11 -5.90 15.09
CA GLY A 201 -0.78 -6.43 15.42
C GLY A 201 -0.77 -7.20 16.76
N ALA A 202 -1.45 -6.68 17.78
CA ALA A 202 -1.60 -7.39 19.05
C ALA A 202 -2.40 -8.71 18.90
N GLN A 203 -3.46 -8.70 18.10
CA GLN A 203 -4.24 -9.90 17.77
C GLN A 203 -3.39 -10.96 17.05
N GLU A 204 -2.60 -10.55 16.06
CA GLU A 204 -1.70 -11.43 15.31
C GLU A 204 -0.64 -12.05 16.23
N LEU A 205 -0.03 -11.28 17.12
CA LEU A 205 0.96 -11.79 18.06
C LEU A 205 0.37 -12.82 19.05
N ARG A 206 -0.86 -12.59 19.51
CA ARG A 206 -1.53 -13.47 20.48
C ARG A 206 -2.15 -14.72 19.87
N HIS A 207 -2.60 -14.65 18.62
CA HIS A 207 -3.44 -15.71 18.02
C HIS A 207 -2.97 -16.19 16.65
N GLY A 208 -1.91 -15.61 16.10
CA GLY A 208 -1.47 -15.83 14.73
C GLY A 208 -2.33 -15.10 13.70
N MET A 209 -1.97 -15.27 12.43
CA MET A 209 -2.70 -14.69 11.31
C MET A 209 -4.10 -15.31 11.20
N PRO A 210 -5.18 -14.50 11.09
CA PRO A 210 -6.53 -15.04 10.94
C PRO A 210 -6.69 -15.91 9.68
N GLU A 211 -7.26 -17.09 9.86
CA GLU A 211 -7.74 -17.90 8.75
C GLU A 211 -9.02 -17.27 8.17
N VAL A 212 -8.91 -16.74 6.96
CA VAL A 212 -10.03 -16.12 6.24
C VAL A 212 -10.32 -16.86 4.95
N PRO A 213 -11.58 -16.91 4.49
CA PRO A 213 -11.90 -17.55 3.23
C PRO A 213 -11.18 -16.87 2.07
N PRO A 214 -10.96 -17.56 0.94
CA PRO A 214 -10.40 -16.98 -0.27
C PRO A 214 -11.15 -15.70 -0.67
N ARG A 215 -10.44 -14.75 -1.28
CA ARG A 215 -11.07 -13.52 -1.78
C ARG A 215 -12.12 -13.92 -2.83
N PRO A 216 -13.36 -13.41 -2.77
CA PRO A 216 -14.32 -13.63 -3.83
C PRO A 216 -13.75 -13.12 -5.17
N GLY A 217 -14.13 -13.75 -6.27
CA GLY A 217 -13.78 -13.25 -7.61
C GLY A 217 -14.24 -11.81 -7.80
N MET A 218 -13.56 -11.07 -8.69
CA MET A 218 -13.99 -9.71 -9.02
C MET A 218 -15.42 -9.73 -9.59
N PRO A 219 -16.32 -8.84 -9.13
CA PRO A 219 -17.66 -8.72 -9.71
C PRO A 219 -17.57 -8.42 -11.21
N ARG A 220 -18.52 -8.94 -12.00
CA ARG A 220 -18.53 -8.76 -13.47
C ARG A 220 -18.53 -7.28 -13.88
N GLU A 221 -19.25 -6.44 -13.15
CA GLU A 221 -19.31 -5.00 -13.37
C GLU A 221 -17.95 -4.32 -13.16
N THR A 222 -17.18 -4.79 -12.17
CA THR A 222 -15.82 -4.29 -11.92
C THR A 222 -14.89 -4.71 -13.06
N LEU A 223 -14.95 -5.97 -13.51
CA LEU A 223 -14.14 -6.45 -14.65
C LEU A 223 -14.44 -5.69 -15.95
N ALA A 224 -15.73 -5.45 -16.23
CA ALA A 224 -16.17 -4.70 -17.39
C ALA A 224 -15.73 -3.22 -17.36
N ALA A 225 -15.53 -2.65 -16.16
CA ALA A 225 -15.05 -1.27 -16.00
C ALA A 225 -13.52 -1.12 -16.12
N LEU A 226 -12.77 -2.23 -16.06
CA LEU A 226 -11.31 -2.21 -16.23
C LEU A 226 -10.96 -2.05 -17.71
N ARG A 227 -9.94 -1.24 -17.99
CA ARG A 227 -9.32 -1.25 -19.32
C ARG A 227 -8.59 -2.56 -19.54
N THR A 228 -8.55 -3.03 -20.79
CA THR A 228 -7.88 -4.29 -21.15
C THR A 228 -6.40 -4.27 -20.75
N GLU A 229 -5.73 -3.12 -20.88
CA GLU A 229 -4.34 -2.90 -20.43
C GLU A 229 -4.13 -3.19 -18.95
N GLN A 230 -5.10 -2.83 -18.09
CA GLN A 230 -4.98 -3.07 -16.64
C GLN A 230 -5.04 -4.57 -16.32
N LEU A 231 -5.74 -5.36 -17.13
CA LEU A 231 -5.75 -6.81 -16.98
C LEU A 231 -4.37 -7.40 -17.34
N TRP A 232 -3.73 -6.86 -18.37
CA TRP A 232 -2.37 -7.25 -18.75
C TRP A 232 -1.33 -6.83 -17.73
N ASP A 233 -1.44 -5.62 -17.17
CA ASP A 233 -0.58 -5.15 -16.08
C ASP A 233 -0.67 -6.12 -14.87
N VAL A 234 -1.88 -6.57 -14.51
CA VAL A 234 -2.06 -7.55 -13.42
C VAL A 234 -1.43 -8.90 -13.74
N LEU A 235 -1.49 -9.39 -14.98
CA LEU A 235 -0.77 -10.60 -15.38
C LEU A 235 0.75 -10.41 -15.25
N GLY A 236 1.27 -9.23 -15.62
CA GLY A 236 2.68 -8.90 -15.44
C GLY A 236 3.11 -8.94 -13.98
N VAL A 237 2.28 -8.42 -13.06
CA VAL A 237 2.54 -8.50 -11.61
C VAL A 237 2.52 -9.92 -11.08
N ARG A 238 1.68 -10.80 -11.65
CA ARG A 238 1.57 -12.20 -11.23
C ARG A 238 2.69 -13.08 -11.76
N LEU A 239 3.44 -12.65 -12.77
CA LEU A 239 4.50 -13.46 -13.36
C LEU A 239 5.57 -13.77 -12.33
N ASN A 240 5.81 -15.05 -12.07
CA ASN A 240 6.97 -15.48 -11.30
C ASN A 240 8.20 -15.45 -12.22
N GLY A 241 8.99 -14.38 -12.07
CA GLY A 241 10.20 -14.14 -12.85
C GLY A 241 11.18 -15.33 -12.84
N PRO A 242 11.56 -15.87 -11.67
CA PRO A 242 12.42 -17.06 -11.59
C PRO A 242 11.91 -18.28 -12.37
N LYS A 243 10.61 -18.58 -12.34
CA LYS A 243 10.02 -19.66 -13.15
C LYS A 243 10.04 -19.37 -14.65
N ALA A 244 10.02 -18.09 -15.02
CA ALA A 244 10.01 -17.62 -16.41
C ALA A 244 11.40 -17.52 -17.06
N GLU A 245 12.47 -17.87 -16.34
CA GLU A 245 13.85 -17.82 -16.82
C GLU A 245 14.01 -18.56 -18.17
N GLY A 246 14.63 -17.89 -19.13
CA GLY A 246 14.88 -18.42 -20.48
C GLY A 246 13.63 -18.60 -21.36
N ARG A 247 12.44 -18.21 -20.89
CA ARG A 247 11.20 -18.30 -21.69
C ARG A 247 11.05 -17.10 -22.62
N HIS A 248 10.56 -17.39 -23.83
CA HIS A 248 10.15 -16.39 -24.81
C HIS A 248 8.80 -16.82 -25.40
N ILE A 249 7.76 -16.00 -25.20
CA ILE A 249 6.40 -16.29 -25.67
C ILE A 249 5.78 -15.01 -26.23
N VAL A 250 5.25 -15.07 -27.44
CA VAL A 250 4.57 -13.94 -28.10
C VAL A 250 3.13 -14.34 -28.45
N LEU A 251 2.15 -13.65 -27.86
CA LEU A 251 0.73 -13.92 -28.04
C LEU A 251 0.00 -12.72 -28.63
N ASN A 252 -0.65 -12.93 -29.75
CA ASN A 252 -1.55 -11.96 -30.37
C ASN A 252 -2.96 -12.06 -29.76
N TRP A 253 -3.60 -10.93 -29.49
CA TRP A 253 -4.98 -10.85 -29.02
C TRP A 253 -5.78 -9.88 -29.89
N SER A 254 -6.97 -10.29 -30.30
CA SER A 254 -7.92 -9.48 -31.05
C SER A 254 -9.31 -9.55 -30.42
N PHE A 255 -9.84 -8.41 -29.98
CA PHE A 255 -11.14 -8.31 -29.34
C PHE A 255 -12.20 -7.84 -30.32
N THR A 256 -13.21 -8.68 -30.55
CA THR A 256 -14.22 -8.51 -31.62
C THR A 256 -15.27 -7.44 -31.32
N ASP A 257 -15.59 -7.24 -30.03
CA ASP A 257 -16.59 -6.30 -29.52
C ASP A 257 -16.01 -4.90 -29.29
N THR A 258 -14.75 -4.79 -28.83
CA THR A 258 -14.08 -3.50 -28.63
C THR A 258 -13.24 -3.05 -29.83
N GLY A 259 -12.89 -3.97 -30.74
CA GLY A 259 -11.99 -3.72 -31.86
C GLY A 259 -10.51 -3.58 -31.45
N GLU A 260 -10.20 -3.78 -30.18
CA GLU A 260 -8.84 -3.65 -29.65
C GLU A 260 -7.96 -4.82 -30.09
N ARG A 261 -6.66 -4.53 -30.24
CA ARG A 261 -5.65 -5.50 -30.63
C ARG A 261 -4.44 -5.36 -29.72
N PHE A 262 -3.87 -6.47 -29.30
CA PHE A 262 -2.69 -6.48 -28.45
C PHE A 262 -1.68 -7.54 -28.89
N VAL A 263 -0.42 -7.28 -28.58
CA VAL A 263 0.64 -8.29 -28.55
C VAL A 263 1.11 -8.37 -27.12
N LEU A 264 1.07 -9.55 -26.51
CA LEU A 264 1.71 -9.85 -25.24
C LEU A 264 3.04 -10.54 -25.51
N THR A 265 4.12 -10.05 -24.90
CA THR A 265 5.46 -10.62 -25.06
C THR A 265 6.05 -10.92 -23.69
N LEU A 266 6.26 -12.21 -23.41
CA LEU A 266 7.12 -12.68 -22.33
C LEU A 266 8.54 -12.78 -22.87
N GLN A 267 9.46 -12.00 -22.29
CA GLN A 267 10.89 -12.07 -22.59
C GLN A 267 11.68 -11.55 -21.40
N ASN A 268 12.84 -12.15 -21.12
CA ASN A 268 13.72 -11.73 -20.01
C ASN A 268 12.97 -11.63 -18.67
N CYS A 269 12.12 -12.62 -18.39
CA CYS A 269 11.33 -12.71 -17.16
C CYS A 269 10.34 -11.55 -16.94
N ALA A 270 10.01 -10.80 -18.00
CA ALA A 270 9.05 -9.71 -17.99
C ALA A 270 7.94 -9.96 -19.02
N LEU A 271 6.69 -9.78 -18.61
CA LEU A 271 5.54 -9.77 -19.50
C LEU A 271 5.19 -8.32 -19.85
N THR A 272 5.23 -8.01 -21.14
CA THR A 272 4.92 -6.68 -21.70
C THR A 272 3.78 -6.78 -22.70
N TYR A 273 3.18 -5.64 -23.05
CA TYR A 273 2.21 -5.58 -24.13
C TYR A 273 2.36 -4.35 -25.01
N ALA A 274 1.94 -4.48 -26.27
CA ALA A 274 1.80 -3.38 -27.22
C ALA A 274 0.34 -3.26 -27.67
N VAL A 275 -0.17 -2.03 -27.76
CA VAL A 275 -1.57 -1.71 -28.08
C VAL A 275 -1.74 -1.41 -29.57
N GLY A 276 -2.83 -1.88 -30.16
CA GLY A 276 -3.24 -1.58 -31.54
C GLY A 276 -2.47 -2.34 -32.63
N VAL A 277 -1.58 -3.27 -32.24
CA VAL A 277 -0.69 -4.00 -33.16
C VAL A 277 -0.84 -5.50 -33.04
N GLN A 278 -0.25 -6.24 -34.00
CA GLN A 278 -0.15 -7.69 -34.04
C GLN A 278 1.28 -8.06 -34.49
N ALA A 279 1.85 -9.11 -33.92
CA ALA A 279 3.16 -9.62 -34.33
C ALA A 279 2.99 -10.73 -35.39
N SER A 280 3.70 -10.63 -36.51
CA SER A 280 3.70 -11.69 -37.53
C SER A 280 4.40 -12.97 -37.07
N THR A 281 5.27 -12.86 -36.06
CA THR A 281 6.03 -13.95 -35.45
C THR A 281 5.41 -14.44 -34.13
N ALA A 282 4.14 -14.15 -33.88
CA ALA A 282 3.47 -14.63 -32.67
C ALA A 282 3.39 -16.16 -32.65
N ASP A 283 3.66 -16.76 -31.49
CA ASP A 283 3.51 -18.20 -31.32
C ASP A 283 2.03 -18.62 -31.46
N ALA A 284 1.11 -17.77 -31.00
CA ALA A 284 -0.32 -17.94 -31.17
C ALA A 284 -1.06 -16.60 -31.24
N GLY A 285 -2.24 -16.62 -31.85
CA GLY A 285 -3.17 -15.50 -31.85
C GLY A 285 -4.55 -15.93 -31.42
N PHE A 286 -5.21 -15.15 -30.57
CA PHE A 286 -6.55 -15.41 -30.04
C PHE A 286 -7.52 -14.31 -30.47
N THR A 287 -8.67 -14.71 -31.00
CA THR A 287 -9.77 -13.81 -31.37
C THR A 287 -11.01 -14.17 -30.56
N LEU A 288 -11.56 -13.21 -29.82
CA LEU A 288 -12.68 -13.39 -28.90
C LEU A 288 -13.39 -12.07 -28.63
N ALA A 289 -14.54 -12.08 -27.97
CA ALA A 289 -15.08 -10.87 -27.35
C ALA A 289 -14.34 -10.59 -26.03
N ARG A 290 -14.11 -9.32 -25.69
CA ARG A 290 -13.53 -8.89 -24.41
C ARG A 290 -14.41 -9.35 -23.24
N ALA A 291 -15.73 -9.37 -23.42
CA ALA A 291 -16.64 -9.98 -22.45
C ALA A 291 -16.36 -11.48 -22.18
N THR A 292 -15.89 -12.24 -23.17
CA THR A 292 -15.50 -13.65 -22.98
C THR A 292 -14.27 -13.76 -22.07
N LEU A 293 -13.30 -12.85 -22.20
CA LEU A 293 -12.15 -12.80 -21.30
C LEU A 293 -12.57 -12.48 -19.86
N ASP A 294 -13.53 -11.56 -19.67
CA ASP A 294 -14.08 -11.27 -18.35
C ASP A 294 -14.75 -12.49 -17.72
N GLU A 295 -15.50 -13.28 -18.50
CA GLU A 295 -16.11 -14.54 -18.03
C GLU A 295 -15.05 -15.54 -17.55
N ILE A 296 -13.92 -15.62 -18.24
CA ILE A 296 -12.80 -16.49 -17.87
C ILE A 296 -12.13 -16.00 -16.59
N ILE A 297 -11.86 -14.69 -16.47
CA ILE A 297 -11.24 -14.10 -15.27
C ILE A 297 -12.17 -14.26 -14.05
N ALA A 298 -13.47 -14.08 -14.25
CA ALA A 298 -14.50 -14.30 -13.23
C ALA A 298 -14.70 -15.78 -12.86
N LYS A 299 -14.02 -16.71 -13.56
CA LYS A 299 -14.20 -18.16 -13.43
C LYS A 299 -15.64 -18.63 -13.70
N ALA A 300 -16.40 -17.88 -14.49
CA ALA A 300 -17.73 -18.27 -14.97
C ALA A 300 -17.68 -19.25 -16.14
N THR A 301 -16.56 -19.28 -16.86
CA THR A 301 -16.19 -20.30 -17.85
C THR A 301 -14.67 -20.48 -17.84
N THR A 302 -14.16 -21.49 -18.53
CA THR A 302 -12.73 -21.68 -18.73
C THR A 302 -12.31 -21.38 -20.17
N PHE A 303 -11.03 -21.13 -20.40
CA PHE A 303 -10.50 -20.92 -21.75
C PHE A 303 -10.79 -22.11 -22.69
N PRO A 304 -10.57 -23.38 -22.29
CA PRO A 304 -10.94 -24.53 -23.12
C PRO A 304 -12.43 -24.64 -23.41
N GLU A 305 -13.30 -24.37 -22.44
CA GLU A 305 -14.76 -24.38 -22.65
C GLU A 305 -15.19 -23.29 -23.63
N ALA A 306 -14.62 -22.08 -23.52
CA ALA A 306 -14.92 -20.98 -24.42
C ALA A 306 -14.44 -21.26 -25.86
N VAL A 307 -13.33 -21.98 -26.03
CA VAL A 307 -12.88 -22.50 -27.34
C VAL A 307 -13.86 -23.55 -27.88
N ALA A 308 -14.21 -24.55 -27.07
CA ALA A 308 -15.14 -25.61 -27.48
C ALA A 308 -16.54 -25.07 -27.84
N GLY A 309 -16.98 -24.02 -27.13
CA GLY A 309 -18.22 -23.30 -27.39
C GLY A 309 -18.16 -22.29 -28.55
N GLY A 310 -17.03 -22.18 -29.26
CA GLY A 310 -16.86 -21.29 -30.41
C GLY A 310 -16.77 -19.80 -30.07
N LYS A 311 -16.63 -19.43 -28.78
CA LYS A 311 -16.46 -18.03 -28.33
C LYS A 311 -15.03 -17.51 -28.52
N ILE A 312 -14.07 -18.41 -28.67
CA ILE A 312 -12.65 -18.11 -28.93
C ILE A 312 -12.21 -18.89 -30.15
N SER A 313 -11.68 -18.19 -31.14
CA SER A 313 -10.90 -18.79 -32.23
C SER A 313 -9.42 -18.49 -32.02
N PHE A 314 -8.55 -19.37 -32.52
CA PHE A 314 -7.11 -19.19 -32.40
C PHE A 314 -6.36 -19.65 -33.65
N VAL A 315 -5.14 -19.13 -33.81
CA VAL A 315 -4.15 -19.55 -34.80
C VAL A 315 -2.82 -19.82 -34.09
N GLY A 316 -1.96 -20.66 -34.68
CA GLY A 316 -0.67 -21.04 -34.08
C GLY A 316 -0.81 -22.07 -32.96
N ASN A 317 0.07 -22.00 -31.95
CA ASN A 317 0.13 -22.96 -30.85
C ASN A 317 -0.54 -22.44 -29.57
N PRO A 318 -1.83 -22.77 -29.30
CA PRO A 318 -2.55 -22.25 -28.13
C PRO A 318 -1.96 -22.71 -26.80
N MET A 319 -1.16 -23.78 -26.77
CA MET A 319 -0.51 -24.27 -25.54
C MET A 319 0.48 -23.27 -24.95
N ARG A 320 0.95 -22.31 -25.73
CA ARG A 320 1.79 -21.21 -25.23
C ARG A 320 1.10 -20.32 -24.22
N LEU A 321 -0.23 -20.18 -24.32
CA LEU A 321 -1.01 -19.49 -23.28
C LEU A 321 -1.03 -20.31 -21.99
N ALA A 322 -1.20 -21.63 -22.07
CA ALA A 322 -1.15 -22.50 -20.90
C ALA A 322 0.23 -22.50 -20.25
N GLU A 323 1.31 -22.52 -21.05
CA GLU A 323 2.68 -22.35 -20.58
C GLU A 323 2.82 -21.02 -19.83
N LEU A 324 2.42 -19.89 -20.43
CA LEU A 324 2.44 -18.58 -19.77
C LEU A 324 1.67 -18.59 -18.44
N MET A 325 0.46 -19.15 -18.42
CA MET A 325 -0.37 -19.20 -17.21
C MET A 325 0.23 -20.06 -16.10
N SER A 326 1.01 -21.09 -16.44
CA SER A 326 1.72 -21.93 -15.46
C SER A 326 2.87 -21.21 -14.72
N LEU A 327 3.31 -20.06 -15.24
CA LEU A 327 4.37 -19.22 -14.67
C LEU A 327 3.82 -18.18 -13.68
N MET A 328 2.51 -18.13 -13.47
CA MET A 328 1.87 -17.11 -12.63
C MET A 328 1.82 -17.57 -11.17
N ASP A 329 2.14 -16.67 -10.25
CA ASP A 329 1.88 -16.86 -8.84
C ASP A 329 0.41 -16.60 -8.48
N GLU A 330 0.03 -17.17 -7.34
CA GLU A 330 -1.17 -16.82 -6.60
C GLU A 330 -0.74 -16.17 -5.28
N PHE A 331 -1.41 -15.09 -4.91
CA PHE A 331 -1.06 -14.35 -3.70
C PHE A 331 -2.00 -14.74 -2.56
N PRO A 332 -1.47 -15.12 -1.38
CA PRO A 332 -2.31 -15.41 -0.23
C PRO A 332 -3.05 -14.16 0.20
N ARG A 333 -4.28 -14.34 0.72
CA ARG A 333 -5.09 -13.22 1.18
C ARG A 333 -4.52 -12.55 2.43
N MET A 334 -3.93 -13.35 3.32
CA MET A 334 -3.32 -12.93 4.57
C MET A 334 -1.88 -13.42 4.61
N PHE A 335 -1.00 -12.63 5.22
CA PHE A 335 0.42 -12.91 5.40
C PHE A 335 0.91 -12.16 6.63
N GLU A 336 1.91 -12.68 7.31
CA GLU A 336 2.45 -12.14 8.57
C GLU A 336 2.93 -10.70 8.41
N ILE A 337 2.63 -9.82 9.37
CA ILE A 337 3.01 -8.39 9.31
C ILE A 337 3.96 -8.04 10.45
N VAL A 338 3.63 -8.44 11.68
CA VAL A 338 4.38 -8.08 12.90
C VAL A 338 5.37 -9.16 13.32
N GLU A 339 5.48 -10.23 12.53
CA GLU A 339 6.45 -11.32 12.66
C GLU A 339 7.00 -11.71 11.27
N PRO A 340 8.09 -12.49 11.20
CA PRO A 340 8.63 -13.00 9.94
C PRO A 340 7.61 -13.81 9.14
N LYS A 341 7.72 -13.76 7.81
CA LYS A 341 6.91 -14.60 6.92
C LYS A 341 7.18 -16.07 7.22
N ARG A 342 6.14 -16.87 7.43
CA ARG A 342 6.28 -18.32 7.65
C ARG A 342 6.51 -19.09 6.34
N ALA A 343 5.96 -18.60 5.24
CA ALA A 343 6.20 -19.13 3.91
C ALA A 343 7.33 -18.37 3.22
N SER A 344 8.31 -19.11 2.67
CA SER A 344 9.32 -18.54 1.79
C SER A 344 8.70 -18.10 0.47
N VAL A 345 8.99 -16.89 0.02
CA VAL A 345 8.70 -16.44 -1.34
C VAL A 345 9.95 -16.75 -2.17
N SER A 346 9.84 -17.69 -3.10
CA SER A 346 10.93 -18.15 -3.97
C SER A 346 10.85 -17.56 -5.37
#